data_AF-A0A2V9M271-F1
#
_entry.id   AF-A0A2V9M271-F1
#
_cell.length_a   1.000
_cell.length_b   1.000
_cell.length_c   1.000
_cell.angle_alpha   90.00
_cell.angle_beta   90.00
_cell.angle_gamma   90.00
#
_symmetry.space_group_name_H-M   'P 1'
#
loop_
_entity.id
_entity.type
_entity.pdbx_description
1 polymer ?
#
loop_
_entity_poly.entity_id
_entity_poly.type
_entity_poly.pdbx_seq_one_letter_code
_entity_poly.pdbx_strand_id
1 'polypeptide(L)'
;MFLLAARAMPLSSGDYQAKTVAVQPVESYPARVTVEQVTVAVDPYANDGKSRTAFDVKDLNSKGYFPAHVIIKNASGNHLALRTRNIVLVSPKGQEYYTTPATLVVQDVVGSTSTK
;
A
#
# COMPACT_ATOMS: atom_id res chain seq x y z
N MET A 1 11.48 -54.81 -2.81
CA MET A 1 10.40 -53.96 -2.27
C MET A 1 10.89 -52.52 -2.32
N PHE A 2 10.42 -51.73 -3.28
CA PHE A 2 10.84 -50.35 -3.52
C PHE A 2 10.04 -49.41 -2.62
N LEU A 3 10.71 -48.63 -1.76
CA LEU A 3 10.09 -47.48 -1.09
C LEU A 3 10.13 -46.28 -2.04
N LEU A 4 8.95 -45.85 -2.49
CA LEU A 4 8.75 -44.59 -3.20
C LEU A 4 9.04 -43.43 -2.23
N ALA A 5 10.12 -42.68 -2.47
CA ALA A 5 10.31 -41.38 -1.85
C ALA A 5 9.38 -40.37 -2.54
N ALA A 6 8.30 -39.97 -1.86
CA ALA A 6 7.48 -38.85 -2.30
C ALA A 6 8.34 -37.58 -2.22
N ARG A 7 8.76 -37.05 -3.38
CA ARG A 7 9.33 -35.71 -3.45
C ARG A 7 8.23 -34.70 -3.14
N ALA A 8 8.28 -34.10 -1.97
CA ALA A 8 7.58 -32.85 -1.72
C ALA A 8 8.08 -31.83 -2.75
N MET A 9 7.24 -31.46 -3.70
CA MET A 9 7.49 -30.32 -4.56
C MET A 9 7.39 -29.08 -3.68
N PRO A 10 8.47 -28.29 -3.49
CA PRO A 10 8.32 -26.99 -2.89
C PRO A 10 7.40 -26.17 -3.80
N LEU A 11 6.27 -25.73 -3.26
CA LEU A 11 5.49 -24.65 -3.87
C LEU A 11 6.42 -23.43 -3.87
N SER A 12 7.06 -23.18 -5.01
CA SER A 12 7.74 -21.93 -5.26
C SER A 12 6.69 -20.83 -5.13
N SER A 13 6.74 -20.08 -4.03
CA SER A 13 6.12 -18.77 -3.93
C SER A 13 6.74 -17.93 -5.04
N GLY A 14 6.10 -17.89 -6.20
CA GLY A 14 6.60 -17.18 -7.38
C GLY A 14 6.96 -15.73 -7.03
N ASP A 15 8.26 -15.45 -7.06
CA ASP A 15 8.95 -14.18 -7.31
C ASP A 15 8.38 -12.87 -6.71
N TYR A 16 7.73 -12.90 -5.55
CA TYR A 16 7.41 -11.65 -4.85
C TYR A 16 8.71 -10.99 -4.36
N GLN A 17 9.12 -9.92 -5.03
CA GLN A 17 10.25 -9.09 -4.61
C GLN A 17 9.75 -7.99 -3.68
N ALA A 18 10.03 -8.13 -2.38
CA ALA A 18 9.72 -7.10 -1.41
C ALA A 18 10.49 -5.81 -1.76
N LYS A 19 9.76 -4.72 -2.04
CA LYS A 19 10.34 -3.40 -2.31
C LYS A 19 10.42 -2.61 -1.01
N THR A 20 11.60 -2.10 -0.69
CA THR A 20 11.77 -1.16 0.42
C THR A 20 11.43 0.24 -0.06
N VAL A 21 10.41 0.84 0.54
CA VAL A 21 10.04 2.24 0.25
C VAL A 21 10.91 3.15 1.11
N ALA A 22 11.72 4.00 0.48
CA ALA A 22 12.53 4.97 1.19
C ALA A 22 11.64 6.05 1.84
N VAL A 23 11.84 6.28 3.13
CA VAL A 23 11.17 7.36 3.88
C VAL A 23 12.16 8.52 4.03
N GLN A 24 11.76 9.71 3.59
CA GLN A 24 12.52 10.94 3.70
C GLN A 24 12.20 11.67 5.01
N PRO A 25 13.00 12.66 5.44
CA PRO A 25 12.64 13.54 6.55
C PRO A 25 11.23 14.13 6.35
N VAL A 26 10.42 14.17 7.41
CA VAL A 26 9.00 14.53 7.28
C VAL A 26 8.80 15.95 6.74
N GLU A 27 9.78 16.82 6.97
CA GLU A 27 9.82 18.22 6.54
C GLU A 27 9.96 18.37 5.02
N SER A 28 10.42 17.33 4.32
CA SER A 28 10.56 17.31 2.85
C SER A 28 9.24 17.08 2.11
N TYR A 29 8.22 16.57 2.79
CA TYR A 29 6.92 16.31 2.16
C TYR A 29 6.05 17.57 2.15
N PRO A 30 5.53 17.99 0.97
CA PRO A 30 4.75 19.23 0.87
C PRO A 30 3.38 19.11 1.54
N ALA A 31 2.72 17.94 1.42
CA ALA A 31 1.44 17.68 2.07
C ALA A 31 1.69 17.08 3.46
N ARG A 32 1.65 17.92 4.50
CA ARG A 32 1.81 17.50 5.89
C ARG A 32 1.04 18.36 6.87
N VAL A 33 0.64 17.76 7.98
CA VAL A 33 0.00 18.42 9.12
C VAL A 33 0.65 17.96 10.41
N THR A 34 0.80 18.87 11.36
CA THR A 34 1.32 18.57 12.70
C THR A 34 0.28 18.93 13.74
N VAL A 35 -0.03 18.00 14.65
CA VAL A 35 -0.92 18.18 15.79
C VAL A 35 -0.25 17.53 17.00
N GLU A 36 -0.12 18.26 18.12
CA GLU A 36 0.45 17.73 19.38
C GLU A 36 1.78 16.96 19.18
N GLN A 37 2.69 17.52 18.38
CA GLN A 37 4.01 16.92 18.07
C GLN A 37 3.95 15.59 17.29
N VAL A 38 2.79 15.22 16.77
CA VAL A 38 2.61 14.17 15.78
C VAL A 38 2.47 14.81 14.41
N THR A 39 3.34 14.45 13.48
CA THR A 39 3.26 14.92 12.10
C THR A 39 2.79 13.77 11.20
N VAL A 40 1.73 14.01 10.45
CA VAL A 40 1.28 13.13 9.37
C VAL A 40 1.59 13.82 8.05
N ALA A 41 2.35 13.14 7.21
CA ALA A 41 2.66 13.56 5.85
C ALA A 41 2.15 12.54 4.84
N VAL A 42 1.86 13.00 3.63
CA VAL A 42 1.37 12.16 2.54
C VAL A 42 2.17 12.43 1.28
N ASP A 43 2.66 11.36 0.66
CA ASP A 43 3.32 11.40 -0.64
C ASP A 43 2.52 10.59 -1.68
N PRO A 44 1.84 11.24 -2.64
CA PRO A 44 1.05 10.53 -3.65
C PRO A 44 1.94 9.89 -4.71
N TYR A 45 1.56 8.68 -5.13
CA TYR A 45 2.09 8.03 -6.32
C TYR A 45 1.26 8.42 -7.54
N ALA A 46 1.52 9.62 -8.07
CA ALA A 46 0.68 10.26 -9.08
C ALA A 46 0.79 9.66 -10.50
N ASN A 47 1.72 8.73 -10.74
CA ASN A 47 1.91 8.09 -12.04
C ASN A 47 2.56 6.71 -11.90
N ASP A 48 2.43 5.90 -12.96
CA ASP A 48 2.89 4.51 -12.99
C ASP A 48 4.40 4.39 -12.77
N GLY A 49 5.19 5.36 -13.23
CA GLY A 49 6.64 5.38 -13.02
C GLY A 49 6.99 5.43 -11.53
N LYS A 50 6.35 6.33 -10.77
CA LYS A 50 6.54 6.43 -9.32
C LYS A 50 5.96 5.21 -8.61
N SER A 51 4.77 4.74 -8.98
CA SER A 51 4.11 3.57 -8.37
C SER A 51 4.97 2.31 -8.45
N ARG A 52 5.67 2.08 -9.57
CA ARG A 52 6.59 0.94 -9.76
C ARG A 52 7.77 0.91 -8.78
N THR A 53 8.09 2.02 -8.12
CA THR A 53 9.15 2.06 -7.08
C THR A 53 8.71 1.38 -5.77
N ALA A 54 7.40 1.31 -5.51
CA ALA A 54 6.84 0.76 -4.27
C ALA A 54 6.00 -0.49 -4.48
N PHE A 55 5.38 -0.65 -5.65
CA PHE A 55 4.48 -1.76 -5.95
C PHE A 55 5.04 -2.59 -7.10
N ASP A 56 4.80 -3.91 -7.07
CA ASP A 56 5.17 -4.84 -8.15
C ASP A 56 4.05 -5.07 -9.17
N VAL A 57 3.07 -4.17 -9.17
CA VAL A 57 1.95 -4.21 -10.11
C VAL A 57 2.20 -3.23 -11.23
N LYS A 58 2.05 -3.70 -12.47
CA LYS A 58 2.13 -2.86 -13.67
C LYS A 58 0.87 -2.01 -13.82
N ASP A 59 1.09 -0.77 -14.23
CA ASP A 59 0.07 0.15 -14.77
C ASP A 59 -1.10 0.44 -13.80
N LEU A 60 -0.76 0.59 -12.52
CA LEU A 60 -1.70 0.78 -11.42
C LEU A 60 -2.49 2.09 -11.54
N ASN A 61 -1.83 3.20 -11.88
CA ASN A 61 -2.48 4.48 -12.13
C ASN A 61 -3.33 4.45 -13.39
N SER A 62 -2.86 3.78 -14.45
CA SER A 62 -3.63 3.58 -15.68
C SER A 62 -4.91 2.76 -15.44
N LYS A 63 -4.93 1.90 -14.42
CA LYS A 63 -6.14 1.18 -13.94
C LYS A 63 -7.06 2.02 -13.05
N GLY A 64 -6.74 3.30 -12.81
CA GLY A 64 -7.54 4.22 -11.99
C GLY A 64 -7.19 4.20 -10.50
N TYR A 65 -6.13 3.50 -10.09
CA TYR A 65 -5.67 3.50 -8.70
C TYR A 65 -4.66 4.62 -8.44
N PHE A 66 -4.83 5.35 -7.34
CA PHE A 66 -3.90 6.42 -6.95
C PHE A 66 -3.36 6.14 -5.54
N PRO A 67 -2.26 5.38 -5.41
CA PRO A 67 -1.69 5.06 -4.12
C PRO A 67 -1.16 6.32 -3.42
N ALA A 68 -1.17 6.28 -2.09
CA ALA A 68 -0.58 7.30 -1.25
C ALA A 68 0.31 6.65 -0.19
N HIS A 69 1.54 7.14 -0.06
CA HIS A 69 2.42 6.79 1.05
C HIS A 69 2.09 7.72 2.22
N VAL A 70 1.64 7.17 3.35
CA VAL A 70 1.38 7.93 4.57
C VAL A 70 2.55 7.76 5.53
N ILE A 71 3.15 8.88 5.92
CA ILE A 71 4.31 8.94 6.83
C ILE A 71 3.84 9.54 8.15
N ILE A 72 4.12 8.87 9.26
CA ILE A 72 3.74 9.32 10.61
C ILE A 72 4.99 9.46 11.45
N LYS A 73 5.32 10.69 11.83
CA LYS A 73 6.40 11.01 12.78
C LYS A 73 5.78 11.32 14.13
N ASN A 74 6.11 10.51 15.14
CA ASN A 74 5.69 10.73 16.51
C ASN A 74 6.85 11.32 17.33
N ALA A 75 6.76 12.60 17.69
CA ALA A 75 7.73 13.26 18.57
C ALA A 75 7.13 13.58 19.97
N SER A 76 5.93 13.09 20.27
CA SER A 76 5.19 13.43 21.50
C SER A 76 5.67 12.71 22.75
N GLY A 77 6.47 11.65 22.61
CA GLY A 77 6.83 10.75 23.70
C GLY A 77 5.70 9.80 24.16
N ASN A 78 4.48 9.99 23.65
CA ASN A 78 3.32 9.14 23.95
C ASN A 78 3.17 8.02 22.91
N HIS A 79 2.47 6.94 23.26
CA HIS A 79 2.08 5.91 22.30
C HIS A 79 0.93 6.40 21.41
N LEU A 80 0.97 6.04 20.12
CA LEU A 80 -0.12 6.32 19.17
C LEU A 80 -0.97 5.08 18.94
N ALA A 81 -2.28 5.24 19.01
CA ALA A 81 -3.25 4.24 18.60
C ALA A 81 -3.80 4.61 17.21
N LEU A 82 -3.45 3.83 16.20
CA LEU A 82 -3.88 4.04 14.82
C LEU A 82 -5.23 3.37 14.56
N ARG A 83 -6.23 4.15 14.14
CA ARG A 83 -7.54 3.65 13.72
C ARG A 83 -7.75 3.98 12.24
N THR A 84 -7.72 2.96 11.40
CA THR A 84 -7.83 3.09 9.94
C THR A 84 -9.25 3.33 9.43
N ARG A 85 -10.26 3.23 10.31
CA ARG A 85 -11.68 3.36 9.94
C ARG A 85 -12.10 4.80 9.57
N ASN A 86 -11.27 5.80 9.84
CA ASN A 86 -11.59 7.20 9.61
C ASN A 86 -10.86 7.79 8.38
N ILE A 87 -10.37 6.94 7.48
CA ILE A 87 -9.81 7.40 6.19
C ILE A 87 -10.98 7.50 5.21
N VAL A 88 -11.32 8.72 4.81
CA VAL A 88 -12.43 9.01 3.90
C VAL A 88 -11.88 9.69 2.65
N LEU A 89 -12.31 9.23 1.48
CA LEU A 89 -12.05 9.95 0.23
C LEU A 89 -13.20 10.94 0.00
N VAL A 90 -12.88 12.21 -0.15
CA VAL A 90 -13.87 13.27 -0.40
C VAL A 90 -13.69 13.82 -1.82
N SER A 91 -14.75 13.83 -2.61
CA SER A 91 -14.74 14.44 -3.95
C SER A 91 -14.64 15.98 -3.88
N PRO A 92 -14.30 16.64 -5.00
CA PRO A 92 -14.39 18.11 -5.08
C PRO A 92 -15.80 18.67 -4.80
N LYS A 93 -16.85 17.85 -4.91
CA LYS A 93 -18.24 18.23 -4.60
C LYS A 93 -18.64 17.95 -3.15
N GLY A 94 -17.72 17.49 -2.31
CA GLY A 94 -17.98 17.15 -0.91
C GLY A 94 -18.60 15.77 -0.68
N GLN A 95 -18.83 14.97 -1.72
CA GLN A 95 -19.28 13.60 -1.57
C GLN A 95 -18.18 12.73 -0.94
N GLU A 96 -18.52 12.01 0.13
CA GLU A 96 -17.67 11.03 0.77
C GLU A 96 -17.80 9.65 0.10
N TYR A 97 -16.68 8.95 -0.06
CA TYR A 97 -16.61 7.57 -0.48
C TYR A 97 -16.01 6.72 0.64
N TYR A 98 -16.71 5.63 0.95
CA TYR A 98 -16.26 4.67 1.94
C TYR A 98 -15.20 3.73 1.40
N THR A 99 -14.41 3.16 2.31
CA THR A 99 -13.31 2.26 1.99
C THR A 99 -13.80 0.97 1.36
N THR A 100 -13.23 0.60 0.20
CA THR A 100 -13.35 -0.75 -0.34
C THR A 100 -12.46 -1.71 0.49
N PRO A 101 -12.95 -2.91 0.87
CA PRO A 101 -12.11 -3.92 1.52
C PRO A 101 -10.84 -4.21 0.72
N ALA A 102 -9.69 -4.27 1.41
CA ALA A 102 -8.38 -4.44 0.77
C ALA A 102 -8.29 -5.72 -0.07
N THR A 103 -8.99 -6.79 0.32
CA THR A 103 -9.04 -8.07 -0.42
C THR A 103 -9.63 -7.91 -1.83
N LEU A 104 -10.67 -7.08 -1.97
CA LEU A 104 -11.28 -6.81 -3.28
C LEU A 104 -10.37 -5.97 -4.15
N VAL A 105 -9.67 -5.00 -3.55
CA VAL A 105 -8.66 -4.19 -4.25
C VAL A 105 -7.53 -5.07 -4.77
N VAL A 106 -6.99 -5.98 -3.96
CA VAL A 106 -5.92 -6.91 -4.41
C VAL A 106 -6.42 -7.82 -5.53
N GLN A 107 -7.61 -8.38 -5.42
CA GLN A 107 -8.20 -9.24 -6.45
C GLN A 107 -8.35 -8.52 -7.80
N ASP A 108 -8.80 -7.27 -7.79
CA ASP A 108 -8.95 -6.46 -8.99
C ASP A 108 -7.58 -6.05 -9.58
N VAL A 109 -6.66 -5.62 -8.73
CA VAL A 109 -5.36 -5.07 -9.13
C VAL A 109 -4.43 -6.15 -9.70
N VAL A 110 -4.36 -7.32 -9.06
CA VAL A 110 -3.48 -8.45 -9.42
C VAL A 110 -4.16 -9.39 -10.43
N GLY A 111 -5.49 -9.31 -10.54
CA GLY A 111 -6.30 -10.27 -11.28
C GLY A 111 -6.57 -11.51 -10.44
N SER A 112 -7.79 -12.05 -10.52
CA SER A 112 -8.08 -13.40 -10.03
C SER A 112 -7.10 -14.36 -10.70
N THR A 113 -6.28 -15.05 -9.93
CA THR A 113 -5.49 -16.19 -10.41
C THR A 113 -6.47 -17.17 -11.06
N SER A 114 -6.65 -17.07 -12.38
CA SER A 114 -7.25 -18.14 -13.15
C SER A 114 -6.21 -19.24 -13.14
N THR A 115 -6.38 -20.19 -12.21
CA THR A 115 -5.86 -21.54 -12.35
C THR A 115 -6.26 -22.04 -13.73
N LYS A 116 -5.30 -22.02 -14.66
CA LYS A 116 -5.31 -22.90 -15.83
C LYS A 116 -4.73 -24.24 -15.43
#